data_AF-A0A0A3TV37-F1
#
_entry.id   AF-A0A0A3TV37-F1
#
_cell.length_a   1.000
_cell.length_b   1.000
_cell.length_c   1.000
_cell.angle_alpha   90.00
_cell.angle_beta   90.00
_cell.angle_gamma   90.00
#
_symmetry.space_group_name_H-M   'P 1'
#
loop_
_entity.id
_entity.type
_entity.pdbx_description
1 polymer ?
#
loop_
_entity_poly.entity_id
_entity_poly.type
_entity_poly.pdbx_seq_one_letter_code
_entity_poly.pdbx_strand_id
1 'polypeptide(L)'
;MKTIYNYDFQYLRKGDTRPLDDGEIVRCSSEDNPLLMLPNVGDYVDITNNEDRESFGGKVKSRLFRYTRVSEDHVICNINIVVEEVEDSVWGTLVKE
;
A
#
# COMPACT_ATOMS: atom_id res chain seq x y z
N MET A 1 -25.15 -2.51 7.60
CA MET A 1 -23.85 -3.09 7.19
C MET A 1 -22.72 -2.06 7.31
N LYS A 2 -21.85 -2.21 8.30
CA LYS A 2 -20.61 -1.45 8.51
C LYS A 2 -19.45 -2.20 7.86
N THR A 3 -18.60 -1.50 7.11
CA THR A 3 -17.37 -2.05 6.55
C THR A 3 -16.18 -1.25 7.05
N ILE A 4 -15.20 -1.90 7.67
CA ILE A 4 -13.93 -1.29 8.07
C ILE A 4 -12.87 -1.66 7.03
N TYR A 5 -12.17 -0.67 6.49
CA TYR A 5 -11.07 -0.88 5.56
C TYR A 5 -9.75 -0.69 6.30
N ASN A 6 -8.90 -1.73 6.26
CA ASN A 6 -7.50 -1.63 6.64
C ASN A 6 -6.65 -1.75 5.38
N TYR A 7 -5.51 -1.07 5.34
CA TYR A 7 -4.57 -1.23 4.23
C TYR A 7 -3.11 -1.21 4.69
N ASP A 8 -2.26 -1.79 3.85
CA ASP A 8 -0.83 -1.95 4.05
C ASP A 8 -0.07 -1.89 2.72
N PHE A 9 1.19 -1.44 2.78
CA PHE A 9 2.11 -1.42 1.65
C PHE A 9 3.20 -2.48 1.81
N GLN A 10 3.55 -3.15 0.72
CA GLN A 10 4.64 -4.11 0.65
C GLN A 10 5.59 -3.77 -0.48
N TYR A 11 6.89 -3.86 -0.19
CA TYR A 11 7.93 -3.62 -1.15
C TYR A 11 8.22 -4.86 -1.99
N LEU A 12 8.32 -4.67 -3.30
CA LEU A 12 8.74 -5.68 -4.26
C LEU A 12 9.98 -5.17 -4.98
N ARG A 13 11.11 -5.86 -4.82
CA ARG A 13 12.34 -5.55 -5.56
C ARG A 13 12.14 -5.76 -7.06
N LYS A 14 12.88 -5.00 -7.86
CA LYS A 14 12.77 -5.07 -9.31
C LYS A 14 13.16 -6.46 -9.82
N GLY A 15 12.26 -7.09 -10.57
CA GLY A 15 12.48 -8.42 -11.15
C GLY A 15 12.11 -9.59 -10.24
N ASP A 16 11.79 -9.34 -8.97
CA ASP A 16 11.30 -10.39 -8.07
C ASP A 16 9.85 -10.76 -8.39
N THR A 17 9.48 -11.98 -7.99
CA THR A 17 8.13 -12.54 -8.23
C THR A 17 7.18 -12.34 -7.05
N ARG A 18 7.70 -12.05 -5.86
CA ARG A 18 6.93 -11.86 -4.63
C ARG A 18 7.49 -10.72 -3.77
N PRO A 19 6.64 -9.96 -3.05
CA PRO A 19 7.10 -8.92 -2.14
C PRO A 19 7.96 -9.48 -1.00
N LEU A 20 8.71 -8.63 -0.31
CA LEU A 20 9.46 -9.03 0.89
C LEU A 20 8.50 -9.43 2.00
N ASP A 21 8.76 -10.59 2.62
CA ASP A 21 7.92 -11.17 3.68
C ASP A 21 7.96 -10.33 4.98
N ASP A 22 9.07 -9.62 5.21
CA ASP A 22 9.37 -8.88 6.45
C ASP A 22 8.98 -7.40 6.39
N GLY A 23 8.25 -6.97 5.35
CA GLY A 23 7.88 -5.58 5.16
C GLY A 23 7.07 -5.05 6.35
N GLU A 24 7.58 -4.00 7.00
CA GLU A 24 6.91 -3.43 8.16
C GLU A 24 5.59 -2.79 7.77
N ILE A 25 4.52 -3.25 8.40
CA ILE A 25 3.15 -2.93 8.00
C ILE A 25 2.82 -1.50 8.45
N VAL A 26 2.74 -0.58 7.49
CA VAL A 26 2.09 0.73 7.70
C VAL A 26 0.58 0.50 7.76
N ARG A 27 0.08 0.16 8.95
CA ARG A 27 -1.34 -0.09 9.17
C ARG A 27 -2.08 1.23 9.28
N CYS A 28 -3.03 1.43 8.39
CA CYS A 28 -3.96 2.55 8.45
C CYS A 28 -5.40 2.02 8.39
N SER A 29 -6.32 2.67 9.10
CA SER A 29 -7.73 2.29 9.19
C SER A 29 -8.64 3.39 8.65
N SER A 30 -9.70 3.02 7.96
CA SER A 30 -10.76 3.95 7.55
C SER A 30 -11.55 4.53 8.73
N GLU A 31 -11.40 3.97 9.94
CA GLU A 31 -11.96 4.58 11.14
C GLU A 31 -11.23 5.88 11.52
N ASP A 32 -9.95 6.01 11.14
CA ASP A 32 -9.12 7.20 11.39
C ASP A 32 -9.30 8.27 10.31
N ASN A 33 -9.71 7.87 9.10
CA ASN A 33 -9.99 8.77 7.99
C ASN A 33 -11.18 8.25 7.14
N PRO A 34 -12.35 8.93 7.15
CA PRO A 34 -13.53 8.48 6.43
C PRO A 34 -13.38 8.56 4.91
N LEU A 35 -12.40 9.32 4.40
CA LEU A 35 -12.04 9.41 2.99
C LEU A 35 -10.74 8.65 2.75
N LEU A 36 -10.86 7.34 2.60
CA LEU A 36 -9.74 6.49 2.27
C LEU A 36 -9.37 6.62 0.79
N MET A 37 -8.34 7.41 0.50
CA MET A 37 -7.72 7.51 -0.83
C MET A 37 -6.62 6.47 -0.93
N LEU A 38 -6.80 5.49 -1.82
CA LEU A 38 -5.77 4.48 -2.11
C LEU A 38 -5.22 4.70 -3.51
N PRO A 39 -3.89 4.58 -3.69
CA PRO A 39 -3.29 4.67 -5.01
C PRO A 39 -3.81 3.55 -5.92
N ASN A 40 -3.87 3.80 -7.21
CA ASN A 40 -4.21 2.83 -8.24
C ASN A 40 -2.99 2.06 -8.72
N VAL A 41 -3.24 0.90 -9.33
CA VAL A 41 -2.19 0.20 -10.07
C VAL A 41 -1.68 1.10 -11.17
N GLY A 42 -0.37 1.32 -11.19
CA GLY A 42 0.29 2.25 -12.10
C GLY A 42 0.71 3.58 -11.48
N ASP A 43 0.14 3.94 -10.32
CA ASP A 43 0.52 5.17 -9.61
C ASP A 43 1.91 5.01 -8.98
N TYR A 44 2.62 6.11 -8.84
CA TYR A 44 3.88 6.17 -8.11
C TYR A 44 3.62 6.64 -6.68
N VAL A 45 4.26 5.98 -5.72
CA VAL A 45 4.14 6.30 -4.30
C VAL A 45 5.53 6.42 -3.69
N ASP A 46 5.69 7.40 -2.81
CA ASP A 46 6.85 7.59 -1.96
C ASP A 46 6.38 7.50 -0.50
N ILE A 47 6.87 6.51 0.23
CA ILE A 47 6.42 6.18 1.58
C ILE A 47 7.59 6.49 2.51
N THR A 48 7.51 7.63 3.18
CA THR A 48 8.43 8.01 4.25
C THR A 48 7.89 7.54 5.60
N ASN A 49 8.71 6.80 6.33
CA ASN A 49 8.43 6.35 7.69
C ASN A 49 9.39 7.00 8.70
N ASN A 50 9.05 6.93 9.98
CA ASN A 50 9.92 7.35 11.08
C ASN A 50 10.96 6.26 11.44
N GLU A 51 11.98 6.62 12.25
CA GLU A 51 13.23 5.89 12.53
C GLU A 51 13.14 4.37 12.79
N ASP A 52 11.98 3.84 13.16
CA ASP A 52 11.77 2.40 13.39
C ASP A 52 11.38 1.60 12.14
N ARG A 53 11.02 2.26 11.01
CA ARG A 53 10.60 1.58 9.78
C ARG A 53 11.34 2.02 8.52
N GLU A 54 11.54 1.09 7.60
CA GLU A 54 12.12 1.38 6.29
C GLU A 54 11.18 2.27 5.46
N SER A 55 11.74 3.34 4.90
CA SER A 55 11.08 4.16 3.87
C SER A 55 11.37 3.57 2.51
N PHE A 56 10.37 3.54 1.62
CA PHE A 56 10.55 3.04 0.26
C PHE A 56 9.59 3.73 -0.71
N GLY A 57 9.97 3.75 -1.98
CA GLY A 57 9.16 4.28 -3.06
C GLY A 57 9.14 3.33 -4.25
N GLY A 58 8.11 3.46 -5.07
CA GLY A 58 8.05 2.77 -6.35
C GLY A 58 6.72 2.94 -7.05
N LYS A 59 6.40 2.00 -7.94
CA LYS A 59 5.15 1.98 -8.70
C LYS A 59 4.22 0.92 -8.14
N VAL A 60 2.96 1.26 -7.91
CA VAL A 60 1.96 0.29 -7.47
C VAL A 60 1.74 -0.76 -8.56
N LYS A 61 2.14 -1.99 -8.26
CA LYS A 61 2.04 -3.13 -9.17
C LYS A 61 0.71 -3.86 -9.07
N SER A 62 0.22 -4.04 -7.84
CA SER A 62 -1.03 -4.75 -7.60
C SER A 62 -1.71 -4.32 -6.30
N ARG A 63 -3.02 -4.60 -6.22
CA ARG A 63 -3.81 -4.44 -5.01
C ARG A 63 -4.63 -5.70 -4.78
N LEU A 64 -4.64 -6.20 -3.55
CA LEU A 64 -5.48 -7.33 -3.13
C LEU A 64 -6.46 -6.88 -2.07
N PHE A 65 -7.75 -6.92 -2.40
CA PHE A 65 -8.85 -6.64 -1.47
C PHE A 65 -9.37 -7.95 -0.89
N ARG A 66 -9.21 -8.14 0.42
CA ARG A 66 -9.68 -9.33 1.13
C ARG A 66 -10.81 -8.97 2.09
N TYR A 67 -12.02 -9.39 1.74
CA TYR A 67 -13.23 -9.19 2.54
C TYR A 67 -13.46 -10.37 3.47
N THR A 68 -13.55 -10.09 4.76
CA THR A 68 -13.87 -11.06 5.82
C THR A 68 -15.15 -10.61 6.51
N ARG A 69 -16.19 -11.45 6.47
CA ARG A 69 -17.43 -11.20 7.22
C ARG A 69 -17.23 -11.61 8.67
N VAL A 70 -17.36 -10.66 9.58
CA VAL A 70 -17.19 -10.88 11.03
C VAL A 70 -18.54 -11.12 11.72
N SER A 71 -19.60 -10.48 11.22
CA SER A 71 -21.00 -10.73 11.62
C SER A 71 -21.95 -10.41 10.46
N GLU A 72 -23.26 -10.58 10.65
CA GLU A 72 -24.26 -10.24 9.62
C GLU A 72 -24.15 -8.78 9.16
N ASP A 73 -23.86 -7.88 10.10
CA ASP A 73 -23.78 -6.43 9.86
C ASP A 73 -22.37 -5.86 9.79
N HIS A 74 -21.33 -6.69 9.90
CA HIS A 74 -19.94 -6.22 9.97
C HIS A 74 -19.00 -6.98 9.03
N VAL A 75 -18.33 -6.23 8.15
CA VAL A 75 -17.28 -6.73 7.24
C VAL A 75 -15.97 -5.98 7.51
N ILE A 76 -14.86 -6.70 7.48
CA ILE A 76 -13.52 -6.12 7.45
C ILE A 76 -12.93 -6.36 6.06
N CYS A 77 -12.44 -5.31 5.40
CA CYS A 77 -11.69 -5.39 4.16
C CYS A 77 -10.22 -5.05 4.43
N ASN A 78 -9.33 -6.02 4.29
CA ASN A 78 -7.89 -5.79 4.36
C ASN A 78 -7.34 -5.64 2.94
N ILE A 79 -6.59 -4.56 2.69
CA ILE A 79 -6.13 -4.17 1.37
C ILE A 79 -4.61 -4.15 1.36
N ASN A 80 -4.02 -5.10 0.66
CA ASN A 80 -2.59 -5.17 0.50
C ASN A 80 -2.18 -4.53 -0.83
N ILE A 81 -1.24 -3.57 -0.77
CA ILE A 81 -0.77 -2.79 -1.91
C ILE A 81 0.71 -3.11 -2.14
N VAL A 82 1.02 -3.67 -3.30
CA VAL A 82 2.40 -4.00 -3.67
C VAL A 82 3.01 -2.86 -4.47
N VAL A 83 4.15 -2.36 -4.01
CA VAL A 83 4.94 -1.30 -4.64
C VAL A 83 6.21 -1.92 -5.19
N GLU A 84 6.33 -1.93 -6.51
CA GLU A 84 7.51 -2.41 -7.21
C GLU A 84 8.56 -1.30 -7.33
N GLU A 85 9.78 -1.63 -6.95
CA GLU A 85 10.96 -0.81 -7.13
C GLU A 85 11.10 -0.35 -8.59
N VAL A 86 11.42 0.93 -8.75
CA VAL A 86 11.67 1.54 -10.06
C VAL A 86 13.06 2.13 -10.08
N GLU A 87 13.60 2.35 -11.28
CA GLU A 87 14.88 3.03 -11.46
C GLU A 87 14.80 4.47 -10.93
N ASP A 88 15.87 4.95 -10.29
CA ASP A 88 15.93 6.30 -9.72
C ASP A 88 15.63 7.40 -10.75
N SER A 89 16.04 7.17 -12.00
CA SER A 89 15.77 8.08 -13.12
C SER A 89 14.27 8.35 -13.34
N VAL A 90 13.38 7.46 -12.91
CA VAL A 90 11.94 7.65 -13.05
C VAL A 90 11.46 8.82 -12.21
N TRP A 91 11.97 9.02 -10.98
CA TRP A 91 11.50 10.07 -10.09
C TRP A 91 11.65 11.47 -10.68
N GLY A 92 12.78 11.73 -11.33
CA GLY A 92 13.04 13.00 -12.03
C GLY A 92 12.16 13.25 -13.26
N THR A 93 11.39 12.25 -13.71
CA THR A 93 10.39 12.41 -14.79
C THR A 93 8.98 12.68 -14.27
N LEU A 94 8.70 12.40 -12.99
CA LEU A 94 7.35 12.50 -12.42
C LEU A 94 7.01 13.93 -11.99
N VAL A 95 8.01 14.67 -11.49
CA VAL A 95 7.87 16.04 -11.03
C VAL A 95 8.97 16.88 -11.67
N LYS A 96 8.58 18.00 -12.29
CA LYS A 96 9.51 18.99 -12.78
C LYS A 96 9.54 20.14 -11.77
N GLU A 97 10.71 20.40 -11.21
CA GLU A 97 10.97 21.64 -10.44
C GLU A 97 10.95 22.88 -11.34
#